data_AF-A0A7E5VCL0-F1
#
_entry.id   AF-A0A7E5VCL0-F1
#
_cell.length_a   1.000
_cell.length_b   1.000
_cell.length_c   1.000
_cell.angle_alpha   90.00
_cell.angle_beta   90.00
_cell.angle_gamma   90.00
#
_symmetry.space_group_name_H-M   'P 1'
#
loop_
_entity.id
_entity.type
_entity.pdbx_description
1 polymer ?
#
loop_
_entity_poly.entity_id
_entity_poly.type
_entity_poly.pdbx_seq_one_letter_code
_entity_poly.pdbx_strand_id
1 'polypeptide(L)'
;MNIKCVINFVFLYVTSFNSPVTTSNLTIYDICPLYKKGASLNVQDLVGSWMTVYTQPKAVDCFKFHIRATTELEREQYIVRYGDFNGRVDWSSCLLQVETPLGKHFLQGNGTESGLMENIIITEEKYGEYTLQNQSADIWMVFGRRGSEVLMIRDCYGDTAAAFARAPYWPTAPELSAIFHRSGIAAQTHGRLLCEPQDNPTRQHVHTENHQHKRNC
;
A
#
# COMPACT_ATOMS: atom_id res chain seq x y z
N MET A 1 -22.36 -7.20 -7.73
CA MET A 1 -21.14 -8.03 -7.94
C MET A 1 -20.34 -7.97 -6.65
N ASN A 2 -20.00 -9.15 -6.09
CA ASN A 2 -19.73 -9.35 -4.66
C ASN A 2 -18.43 -8.69 -4.16
N ILE A 3 -18.59 -7.82 -3.16
CA ILE A 3 -17.59 -6.95 -2.51
C ILE A 3 -16.62 -7.71 -1.57
N LYS A 4 -16.66 -9.05 -1.55
CA LYS A 4 -15.84 -9.90 -0.68
C LYS A 4 -14.35 -10.04 -1.09
N CYS A 5 -13.90 -9.38 -2.16
CA CYS A 5 -12.54 -9.56 -2.72
C CYS A 5 -11.67 -8.30 -2.76
N VAL A 6 -12.14 -7.16 -2.25
CA VAL A 6 -11.51 -5.85 -2.56
C VAL A 6 -10.16 -5.62 -1.84
N ILE A 7 -9.74 -6.53 -0.97
CA ILE A 7 -8.35 -6.78 -0.54
C ILE A 7 -8.39 -8.12 0.22
N ASN A 8 -8.30 -9.24 -0.50
CA ASN A 8 -7.40 -10.29 0.00
C ASN A 8 -6.04 -9.80 -0.48
N PHE A 9 -5.34 -8.97 0.30
CA PHE A 9 -3.89 -8.89 0.13
C PHE A 9 -3.43 -10.34 0.26
N VAL A 10 -2.78 -10.84 -0.79
CA VAL A 10 -2.46 -12.26 -0.99
C VAL A 10 -2.13 -12.94 0.33
N PHE A 11 -2.98 -13.90 0.70
CA PHE A 11 -2.80 -14.81 1.82
C PHE A 11 -1.34 -15.18 2.08
N LEU A 12 -0.93 -15.12 3.35
CA LEU A 12 -0.48 -16.33 4.03
C LEU A 12 -1.25 -16.48 5.35
N TYR A 13 -2.16 -17.45 5.34
CA TYR A 13 -2.62 -18.12 6.56
C TYR A 13 -1.39 -18.68 7.30
N VAL A 14 -1.23 -18.34 8.58
CA VAL A 14 -0.58 -19.25 9.52
C VAL A 14 -1.69 -19.81 10.40
N THR A 15 -1.81 -21.13 10.40
CA THR A 15 -2.70 -21.89 11.28
C THR A 15 -2.46 -21.49 12.74
N SER A 16 -3.55 -21.36 13.50
CA SER A 16 -3.55 -21.03 14.93
C SER A 16 -2.47 -21.79 15.71
N PHE A 17 -1.50 -21.06 16.26
CA PHE A 17 -0.82 -21.49 17.47
C PHE A 17 -1.42 -20.71 18.62
N ASN A 18 -2.41 -21.33 19.27
CA ASN A 18 -2.64 -21.07 20.69
C ASN A 18 -1.39 -21.56 21.41
N SER A 19 -0.41 -20.70 21.60
CA SER A 19 0.73 -20.97 22.46
C SER A 19 0.87 -19.82 23.44
N PRO A 20 1.05 -20.13 24.74
CA PRO A 20 1.22 -19.12 25.76
C PRO A 20 2.43 -18.25 25.41
N VAL A 21 2.28 -16.94 25.60
CA VAL A 21 3.33 -15.93 25.40
C VAL A 21 4.54 -16.33 26.24
N THR A 22 5.48 -17.00 25.58
CA THR A 22 6.81 -17.23 26.10
C THR A 22 7.61 -16.10 25.51
N THR A 23 8.23 -15.28 26.37
CA THR A 23 9.11 -14.16 25.99
C THR A 23 10.36 -14.71 25.31
N SER A 24 10.22 -15.20 24.08
CA SER A 24 11.32 -15.39 23.15
C SER A 24 11.74 -14.03 22.63
N ASN A 25 13.04 -13.76 22.63
CA ASN A 25 13.62 -12.63 21.90
C ASN A 25 13.34 -12.81 20.40
N LEU A 26 12.17 -12.38 19.94
CA LEU A 26 11.84 -12.35 18.51
C LEU A 26 12.85 -11.45 17.80
N THR A 27 13.49 -11.99 16.79
CA THR A 27 14.33 -11.24 15.88
C THR A 27 13.49 -10.68 14.72
N ILE A 28 14.03 -9.70 14.02
CA ILE A 28 13.37 -9.14 12.82
C ILE A 28 13.13 -10.20 11.73
N TYR A 29 13.93 -11.27 11.69
CA TYR A 29 13.77 -12.37 10.73
C TYR A 29 12.66 -13.35 11.12
N ASP A 30 12.29 -13.40 12.41
CA ASP A 30 11.12 -14.16 12.86
C ASP A 30 9.82 -13.45 12.45
N ILE A 31 9.85 -12.11 12.36
CA ILE A 31 8.74 -11.28 11.88
C ILE A 31 8.73 -11.25 10.34
N CYS A 32 9.91 -11.13 9.74
CA CYS A 32 10.11 -10.93 8.32
C CYS A 32 11.26 -11.78 7.76
N PRO A 33 11.01 -13.03 7.38
CA PRO A 33 12.06 -13.95 6.92
C PRO A 33 12.87 -13.42 5.73
N LEU A 34 12.22 -12.66 4.84
CA LEU A 34 12.86 -12.07 3.65
C LEU A 34 13.33 -10.62 3.86
N TYR A 35 13.44 -10.19 5.13
CA TYR A 35 13.94 -8.88 5.51
C TYR A 35 15.29 -8.59 4.86
N LYS A 36 15.41 -7.39 4.31
CA LYS A 36 16.66 -6.84 3.81
C LYS A 36 16.88 -5.49 4.45
N LYS A 37 18.01 -5.36 5.16
CA LYS A 37 18.43 -4.08 5.71
C LYS A 37 18.67 -3.09 4.57
N GLY A 38 18.05 -1.93 4.67
CA GLY A 38 18.08 -0.85 3.71
C GLY A 38 18.17 0.51 4.39
N ALA A 39 17.80 1.56 3.65
CA ALA A 39 17.68 2.89 4.22
C ALA A 39 16.46 2.98 5.15
N SER A 40 16.56 3.75 6.22
CA SER A 40 15.41 4.08 7.06
C SER A 40 14.37 4.83 6.24
N LEU A 41 13.10 4.50 6.45
CA LEU A 41 11.98 5.20 5.84
C LEU A 41 11.53 6.34 6.75
N ASN A 42 11.46 7.57 6.22
CA ASN A 42 10.69 8.61 6.86
C ASN A 42 9.21 8.34 6.61
N VAL A 43 8.47 7.92 7.63
CA VAL A 43 7.04 7.56 7.53
C VAL A 43 6.18 8.70 6.98
N GLN A 44 6.61 9.96 7.13
CA GLN A 44 5.88 11.10 6.58
C GLN A 44 5.91 11.14 5.04
N ASP A 45 6.90 10.52 4.40
CA ASP A 45 6.98 10.43 2.94
C ASP A 45 5.88 9.51 2.37
N LEU A 46 5.26 8.68 3.21
CA LEU A 46 4.12 7.84 2.83
C LEU A 46 2.79 8.60 2.77
N VAL A 47 2.67 9.75 3.43
CA VAL A 47 1.42 10.52 3.47
C VAL A 47 1.06 11.02 2.08
N GLY A 48 -0.14 10.68 1.61
CA GLY A 48 -0.60 11.07 0.29
C GLY A 48 -1.53 10.06 -0.37
N SER A 49 -1.84 10.33 -1.63
CA SER A 49 -2.67 9.51 -2.50
C SER A 49 -1.78 8.67 -3.41
N TRP A 50 -1.97 7.35 -3.40
CA TRP A 50 -1.16 6.41 -4.16
C TRP A 50 -2.03 5.57 -5.08
N MET A 51 -1.63 5.46 -6.35
CA MET A 51 -2.30 4.66 -7.37
C MET A 51 -1.45 3.44 -7.68
N THR A 52 -2.07 2.26 -7.76
CA THR A 52 -1.37 1.03 -8.12
C THR A 52 -0.91 1.09 -9.57
N VAL A 53 0.38 0.91 -9.82
CA VAL A 53 0.95 0.97 -11.18
C VAL A 53 1.52 -0.37 -11.63
N TYR A 54 1.90 -1.24 -10.69
CA TYR A 54 2.41 -2.56 -11.00
C TYR A 54 2.24 -3.54 -9.84
N THR A 55 1.99 -4.81 -10.14
CA THR A 55 1.95 -5.89 -9.14
C THR A 55 2.66 -7.15 -9.65
N GLN A 56 3.22 -7.91 -8.72
CA GLN A 56 3.83 -9.20 -8.95
C GLN A 56 3.63 -10.09 -7.71
N PRO A 57 3.01 -11.28 -7.82
CA PRO A 57 2.26 -11.77 -8.98
C PRO A 57 1.02 -10.88 -9.27
N LYS A 58 0.29 -11.17 -10.37
CA LYS A 58 -0.94 -10.45 -10.77
C LYS A 58 -2.10 -10.65 -9.79
N ALA A 59 -1.94 -10.15 -8.57
CA ALA A 59 -2.83 -10.45 -7.47
C ALA A 59 -3.82 -9.34 -7.14
N VAL A 60 -3.54 -8.11 -7.57
CA VAL A 60 -4.36 -6.95 -7.23
C VAL A 60 -4.76 -6.19 -8.49
N ASP A 61 -6.00 -5.71 -8.50
CA ASP A 61 -6.54 -4.87 -9.56
C ASP A 61 -6.05 -3.42 -9.44
N CYS A 62 -6.46 -2.59 -10.40
CA CYS A 62 -6.23 -1.16 -10.35
C CYS A 62 -7.02 -0.52 -9.20
N PHE A 63 -6.32 0.05 -8.21
CA PHE A 63 -6.95 0.82 -7.14
C PHE A 63 -6.07 1.96 -6.65
N LYS A 64 -6.72 2.91 -5.96
CA LYS A 64 -6.11 4.03 -5.27
C LYS A 64 -6.36 3.88 -3.77
N PHE A 65 -5.37 4.21 -2.96
CA PHE A 65 -5.56 4.37 -1.52
C PHE A 65 -4.98 5.71 -1.04
N HIS A 66 -5.42 6.12 0.14
CA HIS A 66 -4.93 7.33 0.80
C HIS A 66 -4.29 6.98 2.14
N ILE A 67 -3.09 7.48 2.37
CA ILE A 67 -2.40 7.42 3.66
C ILE A 67 -2.41 8.80 4.29
N ARG A 68 -2.80 8.86 5.55
CA ARG A 68 -2.70 10.04 6.40
C ARG A 68 -1.85 9.76 7.63
N ALA A 69 -1.25 10.79 8.19
CA ALA A 69 -0.64 10.72 9.51
C ALA A 69 -1.73 10.69 10.59
N THR A 70 -1.46 9.98 11.68
CA THR A 70 -2.27 10.05 12.90
C THR A 70 -1.69 11.10 13.84
N THR A 71 -2.57 11.75 14.60
CA THR A 71 -2.18 12.66 15.68
C THR A 71 -2.05 11.90 17.00
N GLU A 72 -1.38 12.51 17.97
CA GLU A 72 -1.26 11.94 19.32
C GLU A 72 -2.63 11.74 19.97
N LEU A 73 -3.49 12.76 19.92
CA LEU A 73 -4.86 12.70 20.42
C LEU A 73 -5.68 11.57 19.77
N GLU A 74 -5.53 11.35 18.46
CA GLU A 74 -6.21 10.23 17.79
C GLU A 74 -5.73 8.87 18.31
N ARG A 75 -4.42 8.71 18.51
CA ARG A 75 -3.85 7.45 19.03
C ARG A 75 -4.31 7.17 20.45
N GLU A 76 -4.41 8.19 21.30
CA GLU A 76 -5.00 8.08 22.64
C GLU A 76 -6.47 7.61 22.57
N GLN A 77 -7.24 8.18 21.64
CA GLN A 77 -8.63 7.76 21.42
C GLN A 77 -8.74 6.32 20.89
N TYR A 78 -7.78 5.86 20.09
CA TYR A 78 -7.76 4.49 19.57
C TYR A 78 -7.52 3.46 20.68
N ILE A 79 -6.64 3.75 21.64
CA ILE A 79 -6.45 2.90 22.82
C ILE A 79 -7.77 2.73 23.57
N VAL A 80 -8.49 3.82 23.83
CA VAL A 80 -9.77 3.78 24.56
C VAL A 80 -10.86 3.06 23.75
N ARG A 81 -10.88 3.24 22.43
CA ARG A 81 -11.92 2.69 21.56
C ARG A 81 -11.73 1.21 21.24
N TYR A 82 -10.50 0.79 20.95
CA TYR A 82 -10.19 -0.53 20.42
C TYR A 82 -9.46 -1.43 21.43
N GLY A 83 -8.88 -0.87 22.49
CA GLY A 83 -7.95 -1.59 23.37
C GLY A 83 -6.60 -1.83 22.69
N ASP A 84 -5.74 -2.62 23.33
CA ASP A 84 -4.39 -2.95 22.85
C ASP A 84 -4.27 -4.38 22.29
N PHE A 85 -5.38 -5.12 22.24
CA PHE A 85 -5.44 -6.53 21.82
C PHE A 85 -4.41 -7.41 22.55
N ASN A 86 -4.35 -7.32 23.88
CA ASN A 86 -3.39 -8.02 24.74
C ASN A 86 -1.93 -7.62 24.43
N GLY A 87 -1.70 -6.33 24.19
CA GLY A 87 -0.39 -5.77 23.86
C GLY A 87 0.10 -6.07 22.44
N ARG A 88 -0.74 -6.65 21.56
CA ARG A 88 -0.40 -6.86 20.15
C ARG A 88 -0.30 -5.54 19.38
N VAL A 89 -1.05 -4.52 19.79
CA VAL A 89 -1.07 -3.20 19.16
C VAL A 89 -0.45 -2.16 20.10
N ASP A 90 0.69 -1.61 19.70
CA ASP A 90 1.29 -0.43 20.30
C ASP A 90 0.86 0.82 19.51
N TRP A 91 -0.23 1.42 19.97
CA TRP A 91 -0.80 2.61 19.36
C TRP A 91 0.18 3.77 19.26
N SER A 92 1.15 3.91 20.17
CA SER A 92 2.14 5.00 20.12
C SER A 92 3.01 4.96 18.86
N SER A 93 3.17 3.76 18.29
CA SER A 93 3.91 3.51 17.06
C SER A 93 3.03 3.43 15.80
N CYS A 94 1.70 3.56 15.93
CA CYS A 94 0.75 3.60 14.82
C CYS A 94 0.65 5.00 14.18
N LEU A 95 1.72 5.44 13.53
CA LEU A 95 1.86 6.82 13.02
C LEU A 95 1.09 7.11 11.74
N LEU A 96 0.62 6.07 11.04
CA LEU A 96 -0.06 6.18 9.76
C LEU A 96 -1.38 5.43 9.78
N GLN A 97 -2.39 6.01 9.13
CA GLN A 97 -3.66 5.35 8.82
C GLN A 97 -3.84 5.26 7.32
N VAL A 98 -4.18 4.07 6.82
CA VAL A 98 -4.61 3.85 5.45
C VAL A 98 -6.13 3.84 5.41
N GLU A 99 -6.69 4.71 4.57
CA GLU A 99 -8.11 4.72 4.29
C GLU A 99 -8.38 3.85 3.07
N THR A 100 -9.13 2.77 3.30
CA THR A 100 -9.60 1.87 2.24
C THR A 100 -11.13 1.86 2.24
N PRO A 101 -11.77 1.47 1.13
CA PRO A 101 -13.22 1.27 1.11
C PRO A 101 -13.73 0.23 2.13
N LEU A 102 -12.85 -0.60 2.67
CA LEU A 102 -13.18 -1.69 3.61
C LEU A 102 -13.06 -1.29 5.08
N GLY A 103 -12.43 -0.14 5.38
CA GLY A 103 -12.28 0.34 6.75
C GLY A 103 -11.00 1.11 6.98
N LYS A 104 -10.64 1.23 8.26
CA LYS A 104 -9.43 1.91 8.72
C LYS A 104 -8.36 0.88 9.04
N HIS A 105 -7.21 1.04 8.41
CA HIS A 105 -6.04 0.21 8.67
C HIS A 105 -4.97 1.12 9.26
N PHE A 106 -4.19 0.63 10.21
CA PHE A 106 -3.10 1.37 10.83
C PHE A 106 -1.77 0.69 10.54
N LEU A 107 -0.72 1.48 10.34
CA LEU A 107 0.62 0.95 10.16
C LEU A 107 1.39 1.14 11.46
N GLN A 108 1.74 0.02 12.09
CA GLN A 108 2.51 -0.04 13.31
C GLN A 108 4.00 -0.10 12.97
N GLY A 109 4.75 0.91 13.43
CA GLY A 109 6.18 1.06 13.18
C GLY A 109 6.58 2.50 12.89
N ASN A 110 7.86 2.82 13.12
CA ASN A 110 8.41 4.17 12.93
C ASN A 110 9.29 4.29 11.66
N GLY A 111 9.39 3.22 10.86
CA GLY A 111 10.19 3.17 9.63
C GLY A 111 11.70 3.01 9.83
N THR A 112 12.22 2.99 11.06
CA THR A 112 13.68 2.88 11.31
C THR A 112 14.23 1.51 10.94
N GLU A 113 13.41 0.48 11.01
CA GLU A 113 13.74 -0.89 10.60
C GLU A 113 13.61 -1.09 9.08
N SER A 114 14.25 -0.21 8.29
CA SER A 114 14.24 -0.28 6.82
C SER A 114 12.83 -0.31 6.21
N GLY A 115 11.89 0.41 6.84
CA GLY A 115 10.50 0.46 6.39
C GLY A 115 9.65 -0.77 6.70
N LEU A 116 10.13 -1.70 7.54
CA LEU A 116 9.29 -2.77 8.08
C LEU A 116 8.18 -2.16 8.95
N MET A 117 6.92 -2.45 8.60
CA MET A 117 5.75 -2.01 9.35
C MET A 117 4.68 -3.11 9.35
N GLU A 118 3.96 -3.21 10.45
CA GLU A 118 2.88 -4.17 10.59
C GLU A 118 1.53 -3.53 10.26
N ASN A 119 0.70 -4.27 9.51
CA ASN A 119 -0.65 -3.84 9.17
C ASN A 119 -1.62 -4.23 10.29
N ILE A 120 -2.15 -3.23 11.00
CA ILE A 120 -3.18 -3.40 12.02
C ILE A 120 -4.55 -3.13 11.37
N ILE A 121 -5.28 -4.21 11.08
CA ILE A 121 -6.63 -4.14 10.50
C ILE A 121 -7.64 -4.51 11.57
N ILE A 122 -8.48 -3.54 11.93
CA ILE A 122 -9.53 -3.73 12.93
C ILE A 122 -10.88 -3.79 12.23
N THR A 123 -11.61 -4.86 12.48
CA THR A 123 -12.99 -5.03 12.01
C THR A 123 -13.97 -4.96 13.16
N GLU A 124 -15.11 -4.31 12.91
CA GLU A 124 -16.23 -4.31 13.84
C GLU A 124 -17.10 -5.54 13.59
N GLU A 125 -17.30 -6.33 14.63
CA GLU A 125 -18.23 -7.45 14.63
C GLU A 125 -19.64 -7.00 15.02
N LYS A 126 -20.56 -7.96 15.11
CA LYS A 126 -21.91 -7.67 15.59
C LYS A 126 -21.84 -7.21 17.05
N TYR A 127 -22.67 -6.22 17.40
CA TYR A 127 -22.79 -5.67 18.76
C TYR A 127 -21.64 -4.76 19.23
N GLY A 128 -20.81 -4.24 18.32
CA GLY A 128 -19.79 -3.23 18.64
C GLY A 128 -18.51 -3.81 19.25
N GLU A 129 -18.34 -5.14 19.21
CA GLU A 129 -17.06 -5.78 19.51
C GLU A 129 -16.08 -5.60 18.34
N TYR A 130 -14.81 -5.39 18.64
CA TYR A 130 -13.75 -5.20 17.65
C TYR A 130 -12.82 -6.41 17.63
N THR A 131 -12.48 -6.87 16.42
CA THR A 131 -11.49 -7.94 16.23
C THR A 131 -10.32 -7.47 15.39
N LEU A 132 -9.13 -7.95 15.76
CA LEU A 132 -7.89 -7.71 15.03
C LEU A 132 -7.69 -8.83 14.02
N GLN A 133 -7.56 -8.47 12.75
CA GLN A 133 -7.14 -9.43 11.72
C GLN A 133 -5.64 -9.65 11.80
N ASN A 134 -5.23 -10.90 11.90
CA ASN A 134 -3.81 -11.24 11.87
C ASN A 134 -3.27 -11.06 10.44
N GLN A 135 -2.27 -10.22 10.27
CA GLN A 135 -1.62 -9.93 9.00
C GLN A 135 -0.10 -10.03 9.16
N SER A 136 0.60 -10.42 8.10
CA SER A 136 2.06 -10.32 8.07
C SER A 136 2.50 -8.87 8.07
N ALA A 137 3.72 -8.63 8.56
CA ALA A 137 4.39 -7.37 8.34
C ALA A 137 4.76 -7.22 6.85
N ASP A 138 4.84 -5.98 6.38
CA ASP A 138 5.31 -5.65 5.04
C ASP A 138 6.54 -4.74 5.13
N ILE A 139 7.37 -4.78 4.09
CA ILE A 139 8.48 -3.85 3.89
C ILE A 139 8.03 -2.74 2.94
N TRP A 140 8.03 -1.51 3.44
CA TRP A 140 7.64 -0.32 2.69
C TRP A 140 8.86 0.49 2.28
N MET A 141 8.95 0.86 1.01
CA MET A 141 10.08 1.61 0.47
C MET A 141 9.61 2.71 -0.48
N VAL A 142 10.20 3.89 -0.39
CA VAL A 142 9.92 5.01 -1.30
C VAL A 142 11.15 5.26 -2.18
N PHE A 143 10.94 5.28 -3.49
CA PHE A 143 11.95 5.56 -4.51
C PHE A 143 11.59 6.81 -5.30
N GLY A 144 12.59 7.41 -5.95
CA GLY A 144 12.39 8.55 -6.82
C GLY A 144 12.66 9.89 -6.14
N ARG A 145 12.34 10.97 -6.83
CA ARG A 145 12.47 12.35 -6.32
C ARG A 145 11.09 12.88 -5.99
N ARG A 146 11.05 14.03 -5.31
CA ARG A 146 9.79 14.71 -5.00
C ARG A 146 8.98 14.98 -6.27
N GLY A 147 7.74 14.50 -6.32
CA GLY A 147 6.84 14.58 -7.49
C GLY A 147 6.98 13.43 -8.50
N SER A 148 7.93 12.51 -8.31
CA SER A 148 8.08 11.28 -9.10
C SER A 148 8.29 10.06 -8.20
N GLU A 149 7.67 10.08 -7.02
CA GLU A 149 7.82 9.03 -6.03
C GLU A 149 7.10 7.75 -6.46
N VAL A 150 7.78 6.62 -6.24
CA VAL A 150 7.20 5.28 -6.31
C VAL A 150 7.28 4.65 -4.94
N LEU A 151 6.13 4.36 -4.36
CA LEU A 151 5.99 3.54 -3.18
C LEU A 151 6.01 2.07 -3.60
N MET A 152 6.88 1.28 -3.00
CA MET A 152 6.92 -0.16 -3.14
C MET A 152 6.56 -0.80 -1.80
N ILE A 153 5.67 -1.78 -1.85
CA ILE A 153 5.28 -2.63 -0.71
C ILE A 153 5.63 -4.06 -1.07
N ARG A 154 6.32 -4.75 -0.16
CA ARG A 154 6.73 -6.14 -0.30
C ARG A 154 6.30 -6.96 0.91
N ASP A 155 5.74 -8.13 0.63
CA ASP A 155 5.44 -9.11 1.68
C ASP A 155 6.72 -9.72 2.26
N CYS A 156 6.69 -9.97 3.57
CA CYS A 156 7.82 -10.49 4.32
C CYS A 156 8.08 -11.99 4.12
N TYR A 157 7.12 -12.73 3.57
CA TYR A 157 7.16 -14.20 3.47
C TYR A 157 7.28 -14.70 2.03
N GLY A 158 6.93 -13.88 1.04
CA GLY A 158 7.01 -14.22 -0.37
C GLY A 158 7.71 -13.19 -1.26
N ASP A 159 7.69 -13.47 -2.55
CA ASP A 159 8.16 -12.54 -3.59
C ASP A 159 7.03 -11.64 -4.12
N THR A 160 5.96 -11.51 -3.32
CA THR A 160 4.84 -10.62 -3.65
C THR A 160 5.25 -9.18 -3.40
N ALA A 161 5.09 -8.33 -4.42
CA ALA A 161 5.35 -6.92 -4.33
C ALA A 161 4.40 -6.11 -5.22
N ALA A 162 4.08 -4.92 -4.77
CA ALA A 162 3.28 -3.95 -5.49
C ALA A 162 4.01 -2.59 -5.51
N ALA A 163 3.87 -1.89 -6.62
CA ALA A 163 4.33 -0.52 -6.77
C ALA A 163 3.15 0.42 -7.00
N PHE A 164 3.27 1.61 -6.42
CA PHE A 164 2.30 2.66 -6.46
C PHE A 164 2.96 4.00 -6.78
N ALA A 165 2.30 4.84 -7.54
CA ALA A 165 2.79 6.16 -7.90
C ALA A 165 1.81 7.26 -7.47
N ARG A 166 2.34 8.47 -7.30
CA ARG A 166 1.53 9.67 -7.08
C ARG A 166 1.15 10.27 -8.43
N ALA A 167 -0.13 10.56 -8.64
CA ALA A 167 -0.55 11.34 -9.81
C ALA A 167 0.08 12.76 -9.76
N PRO A 168 0.48 13.34 -10.91
CA PRO A 168 0.32 12.83 -12.27
C PRO A 168 1.49 11.94 -12.75
N TYR A 169 2.47 11.61 -11.91
CA TYR A 169 3.61 10.80 -12.32
C TYR A 169 3.19 9.37 -12.66
N TRP A 170 3.71 8.89 -13.78
CA TRP A 170 3.50 7.53 -14.26
C TRP A 170 4.85 6.88 -14.58
N PRO A 171 5.34 5.96 -13.74
CA PRO A 171 6.63 5.34 -13.96
C PRO A 171 6.58 4.42 -15.18
N THR A 172 7.63 4.47 -15.98
CA THR A 172 7.82 3.61 -17.14
C THR A 172 8.15 2.17 -16.71
N ALA A 173 7.89 1.20 -17.59
CA ALA A 173 8.23 -0.20 -17.31
C ALA A 173 9.72 -0.42 -16.96
N PRO A 174 10.70 0.23 -17.62
CA PRO A 174 12.11 0.14 -17.22
C PRO A 174 12.39 0.71 -15.82
N GLU A 175 11.76 1.83 -15.44
CA GLU A 175 11.91 2.40 -14.10
C GLU A 175 11.38 1.44 -13.03
N LEU A 176 10.20 0.86 -13.27
CA LEU A 176 9.60 -0.15 -12.39
C LEU A 176 10.49 -1.39 -12.28
N SER A 177 11.00 -1.91 -13.40
CA SER A 177 11.92 -3.04 -13.40
C SER A 177 13.19 -2.76 -12.59
N ALA A 178 13.74 -1.55 -12.69
CA ALA A 178 14.92 -1.15 -11.93
C ALA A 178 14.62 -1.02 -10.43
N ILE A 179 13.43 -0.52 -10.06
CA ILE A 179 12.98 -0.44 -8.66
C ILE A 179 12.84 -1.85 -8.07
N PHE A 180 12.14 -2.75 -8.74
CA PHE A 180 11.94 -4.14 -8.28
C PHE A 180 13.28 -4.86 -8.08
N HIS A 181 14.19 -4.72 -9.04
CA HIS A 181 15.54 -5.27 -8.93
C HIS A 181 16.30 -4.72 -7.70
N ARG A 182 16.27 -3.40 -7.47
CA ARG A 182 16.92 -2.78 -6.29
C ARG A 182 16.29 -3.21 -4.97
N SER A 183 14.98 -3.43 -4.96
CA SER A 183 14.26 -4.00 -3.81
C SER A 183 14.52 -5.50 -3.62
N GLY A 184 15.33 -6.10 -4.49
CA GLY A 184 15.71 -7.51 -4.39
C GLY A 184 14.58 -8.47 -4.74
N ILE A 185 13.59 -8.02 -5.50
CA ILE A 185 12.55 -8.85 -6.11
C ILE A 185 13.06 -9.30 -7.49
N ALA A 186 13.09 -10.61 -7.71
CA ALA A 186 13.41 -11.15 -9.03
C ALA A 186 12.32 -10.78 -10.03
N ALA A 187 12.70 -10.45 -11.27
CA ALA A 187 11.74 -10.23 -12.34
C ALA A 187 10.95 -11.53 -12.60
N GLN A 188 9.66 -11.55 -12.28
CA GLN A 188 8.82 -12.70 -12.61
C GLN A 188 8.11 -12.47 -13.95
N THR A 189 7.85 -13.57 -14.66
CA THR A 189 7.05 -13.59 -15.89
C THR A 189 5.58 -13.19 -15.67
N HIS A 190 5.14 -13.06 -14.41
CA HIS A 190 3.76 -12.81 -14.03
C HIS A 190 3.53 -11.41 -13.42
N GLY A 191 4.36 -10.43 -13.78
CA GLY A 191 4.09 -9.02 -13.48
C GLY A 191 2.96 -8.43 -14.32
N ARG A 192 2.30 -7.37 -13.83
CA ARG A 192 1.29 -6.63 -14.60
C ARG A 192 1.36 -5.13 -14.32
N LEU A 193 1.44 -4.32 -15.38
CA LEU A 193 1.17 -2.89 -15.34
C LEU A 193 -0.33 -2.63 -15.18
N LEU A 194 -0.69 -1.67 -14.32
CA LEU A 194 -2.05 -1.37 -13.90
C LEU A 194 -2.31 0.13 -13.96
N CYS A 195 -3.56 0.54 -14.09
CA CYS A 195 -4.02 1.94 -14.07
C CYS A 195 -3.32 2.90 -15.06
N GLU A 196 -2.72 2.40 -16.15
CA GLU A 196 -2.10 3.26 -17.17
C GLU A 196 -3.07 4.37 -17.59
N PRO A 197 -2.63 5.64 -17.60
CA PRO A 197 -3.45 6.74 -18.09
C PRO A 197 -3.91 6.38 -19.48
N GLN A 198 -5.23 6.38 -19.70
CA GLN A 198 -5.71 6.31 -21.07
C GLN A 198 -5.31 7.61 -21.75
N ASP A 199 -4.46 7.52 -22.75
CA ASP A 199 -4.30 8.61 -23.72
C ASP A 199 -5.71 8.95 -24.20
N ASN A 200 -6.22 10.13 -23.84
CA ASN A 200 -7.42 10.69 -24.44
C ASN A 200 -6.98 11.62 -25.59
N PRO A 201 -6.75 11.14 -26.81
CA PRO A 201 -6.84 11.98 -27.98
C PRO A 201 -8.29 11.92 -28.47
N THR A 202 -9.24 12.49 -27.73
CA THR A 202 -10.50 12.86 -28.38
C THR A 202 -10.16 14.04 -29.27
N ARG A 203 -9.82 13.72 -30.52
CA ARG A 203 -9.77 14.65 -31.64
C ARG A 203 -10.95 15.60 -31.50
N GLN A 204 -10.69 16.85 -31.10
CA GLN A 204 -11.53 17.93 -31.52
C GLN A 204 -11.44 17.90 -33.05
N HIS A 205 -12.42 17.26 -33.70
CA HIS A 205 -12.76 17.61 -35.06
C HIS A 205 -13.13 19.10 -35.00
N VAL A 206 -12.13 19.94 -35.24
CA VAL A 206 -12.35 21.32 -35.65
C VAL A 206 -13.12 21.18 -36.96
N HIS A 207 -14.44 21.30 -36.87
CA HIS A 207 -15.27 21.52 -38.03
C HIS A 207 -14.88 22.91 -38.52
N THR A 208 -13.89 22.98 -39.42
CA THR A 208 -13.61 24.19 -40.17
C THR A 208 -14.81 24.36 -41.10
N GLU A 209 -15.79 25.17 -40.68
CA GLU A 209 -16.78 25.70 -41.61
C GLU A 209 -16.02 26.53 -42.65
N ASN A 210 -15.89 25.97 -43.84
CA ASN A 210 -15.49 26.72 -45.03
C ASN A 210 -16.55 27.81 -45.27
N HIS A 211 -16.25 29.05 -44.88
CA HIS A 211 -16.92 30.22 -45.43
C HIS A 211 -16.57 30.31 -46.92
N GLN A 212 -17.38 29.63 -47.74
CA GLN A 212 -17.39 29.88 -49.17
C GLN A 212 -18.17 31.17 -49.43
N HIS A 213 -17.38 32.22 -49.55
CA HIS A 213 -17.72 33.52 -50.10
C HIS A 213 -18.37 33.34 -51.49
N LYS A 214 -19.70 33.33 -51.57
CA LYS A 214 -20.43 33.49 -52.84
C LYS A 214 -20.72 34.97 -53.06
N ARG A 215 -20.03 35.52 -54.04
CA ARG A 215 -20.25 36.84 -54.64
C ARG A 215 -21.58 36.85 -55.40
N ASN A 216 -22.18 38.04 -55.39
CA ASN A 216 -23.31 38.52 -56.19
C ASN A 216 -23.46 37.88 -57.58
N CYS A 217 -24.69 37.42 -57.86
CA CYS A 217 -25.56 37.90 -58.93
C CYS A 217 -27.01 37.59 -58.53
#